data_AF-A0A959QXL0-F1
#
_entry.id   AF-A0A959QXL0-F1
#
_cell.length_a   1.000
_cell.length_b   1.000
_cell.length_c   1.000
_cell.angle_alpha   90.00
_cell.angle_beta   90.00
_cell.angle_gamma   90.00
#
_symmetry.space_group_name_H-M   'P 1'
#
loop_
_entity.id
_entity.type
_entity.pdbx_description
1 polymer ?
#
loop_
_entity_poly.entity_id
_entity_poly.type
_entity_poly.pdbx_seq_one_letter_code
_entity_poly.pdbx_strand_id
1 'polypeptide(L)'
;MTTIQSRSKISLLMQAIRPFSFSASLVPVLVGAMFALYYFEGEILWYLFPIIIFASLLLHSGTNLISEYYDLEKGVDRKDTFGSSRVLVEDLLPPKTVLKAGYVSFLIGFILGLVLVYVHGLPILYLGLFGIAGGIFYTGKPIGYKYVALGDILVFLLMGPLMVVGSYFSLTGSFDWNVAIVSLPIGFLVTAILNANNIRDIKHDTEAKVKTLATILGIGAAKKEYYILVFGAYLSVVLMVLFGLLEYWALIVIISLPVAIKNAKDISLAQVNNPETIAIMDIKTAQLHMQFGLLLTISLLLSAIL
;
A
#
# COMPACT_ATOMS: atom_id res chain seq x y z
N MET A 1 33.42 9.92 -19.54
CA MET A 1 33.23 8.67 -18.80
C MET A 1 33.30 8.99 -17.32
N THR A 2 32.18 9.44 -16.77
CA THR A 2 32.06 9.90 -15.38
C THR A 2 31.79 8.69 -14.50
N THR A 3 32.65 8.52 -13.51
CA THR A 3 32.60 7.62 -12.34
C THR A 3 31.18 7.20 -11.93
N ILE A 4 30.71 6.06 -12.46
CA ILE A 4 29.73 5.23 -11.75
C ILE A 4 30.49 4.64 -10.56
N GLN A 5 30.49 5.35 -9.43
CA GLN A 5 30.81 4.75 -8.14
C GLN A 5 29.99 3.46 -8.03
N SER A 6 30.66 2.33 -7.81
CA SER A 6 30.01 1.02 -7.73
C SER A 6 29.06 1.02 -6.53
N ARG A 7 27.80 1.38 -6.78
CA ARG A 7 26.76 1.34 -5.75
C ARG A 7 26.71 -0.08 -5.19
N SER A 8 26.69 -0.19 -3.86
CA SER A 8 26.63 -1.49 -3.23
C SER A 8 25.33 -2.20 -3.59
N LYS A 9 25.36 -3.54 -3.61
CA LYS A 9 24.17 -4.37 -3.81
C LYS A 9 23.03 -4.00 -2.85
N ILE A 10 23.37 -3.67 -1.61
CA ILE A 10 22.40 -3.22 -0.59
C ILE A 10 21.75 -1.90 -1.00
N SER A 11 22.52 -0.91 -1.47
CA SER A 11 21.98 0.37 -1.95
C SER A 11 21.01 0.19 -3.12
N LEU A 12 21.32 -0.73 -4.04
CA LEU A 12 20.45 -1.04 -5.18
C LEU A 12 19.17 -1.77 -4.74
N LEU A 13 19.26 -2.70 -3.80
CA LEU A 13 18.07 -3.34 -3.22
C LEU A 13 17.19 -2.35 -2.45
N MET A 14 17.79 -1.40 -1.73
CA MET A 14 17.05 -0.32 -1.05
C MET A 14 16.30 0.59 -2.03
N GLN A 15 16.80 0.75 -3.25
CA GLN A 15 16.06 1.42 -4.31
C GLN A 15 14.92 0.55 -4.85
N ALA A 16 15.18 -0.74 -5.07
CA ALA A 16 14.20 -1.69 -5.61
C ALA A 16 13.00 -1.95 -4.69
N ILE A 17 13.16 -1.85 -3.36
CA ILE A 17 12.03 -1.96 -2.41
C ILE A 17 11.10 -0.73 -2.40
N ARG A 18 11.45 0.35 -3.11
CA ARG A 18 10.65 1.59 -3.24
C ARG A 18 10.17 2.15 -1.88
N PRO A 19 11.06 2.66 -1.01
CA PRO A 19 10.68 3.11 0.35
C PRO A 19 9.58 4.16 0.42
N PHE A 20 9.41 4.99 -0.63
CA PHE A 20 8.30 5.96 -0.70
C PHE A 20 6.92 5.30 -0.60
N SER A 21 6.79 4.04 -1.02
CA SER A 21 5.54 3.28 -0.99
C SER A 21 5.21 2.75 0.40
N PHE A 22 6.14 2.77 1.36
CA PHE A 22 5.95 2.17 2.69
C PHE A 22 4.88 2.84 3.54
N SER A 23 4.36 4.00 3.13
CA SER A 23 3.13 4.53 3.74
C SER A 23 2.00 3.50 3.66
N ALA A 24 1.87 2.77 2.54
CA ALA A 24 0.84 1.75 2.33
C ALA A 24 0.93 0.54 3.27
N SER A 25 2.07 0.32 3.94
CA SER A 25 2.22 -0.75 4.93
C SER A 25 2.38 -0.25 6.36
N LEU A 26 2.95 0.93 6.55
CA LEU A 26 3.16 1.51 7.88
C LEU A 26 1.87 2.13 8.43
N VAL A 27 1.18 2.96 7.63
CA VAL A 27 -0.05 3.66 8.08
C VAL A 27 -1.14 2.68 8.53
N PRO A 28 -1.50 1.62 7.77
CA PRO A 28 -2.52 0.67 8.23
C PRO A 28 -2.17 0.02 9.58
N VAL A 29 -0.88 -0.29 9.78
CA VAL A 29 -0.40 -0.86 11.05
C VAL A 29 -0.53 0.14 12.19
N LEU A 30 -0.13 1.41 11.98
CA LEU A 30 -0.29 2.48 12.96
C LEU A 30 -1.76 2.72 13.33
N VAL A 31 -2.65 2.78 12.32
CA VAL A 31 -4.09 2.99 12.53
C VAL A 31 -4.71 1.83 13.30
N GLY A 32 -4.40 0.58 12.96
CA GLY A 32 -4.90 -0.58 13.70
C GLY A 32 -4.44 -0.59 15.16
N ALA A 33 -3.19 -0.18 15.41
CA ALA A 33 -2.64 -0.10 16.76
C ALA A 33 -3.25 1.04 17.59
N MET A 34 -3.41 2.22 17.01
CA MET A 34 -4.04 3.35 17.73
C MET A 34 -5.54 3.15 17.89
N PHE A 35 -6.20 2.45 16.96
CA PHE A 35 -7.60 2.08 17.15
C PHE A 35 -7.74 1.04 18.27
N ALA A 36 -6.78 0.12 18.45
CA ALA A 36 -6.71 -0.73 19.63
C ALA A 36 -6.61 0.10 20.91
N LEU A 37 -5.70 1.08 20.95
CA LEU A 37 -5.56 1.98 22.09
C LEU A 37 -6.84 2.78 22.41
N TYR A 38 -7.54 3.25 21.38
CA TYR A 38 -8.76 4.04 21.51
C TYR A 38 -9.98 3.21 21.93
N TYR A 39 -10.15 2.01 21.37
CA TYR A 39 -11.43 1.29 21.39
C TYR A 39 -11.40 0.00 22.22
N PHE A 40 -10.24 -0.60 22.44
CA PHE A 40 -10.14 -1.89 23.12
C PHE A 40 -10.00 -1.72 24.64
N GLU A 41 -10.91 -2.32 25.40
CA GLU A 41 -10.91 -2.23 26.87
C GLU A 41 -9.97 -3.24 27.57
N GLY A 42 -9.34 -4.14 26.81
CA GLY A 42 -8.46 -5.19 27.33
C GLY A 42 -6.97 -4.84 27.32
N GLU A 43 -6.14 -5.81 27.71
CA GLU A 43 -4.69 -5.68 27.66
C GLU A 43 -4.19 -5.63 26.20
N ILE A 44 -3.39 -4.62 25.88
CA ILE A 44 -2.76 -4.46 24.57
C ILE A 44 -1.28 -4.85 24.67
N LEU A 45 -0.87 -5.85 23.89
CA LEU A 45 0.47 -6.43 23.91
C LEU A 45 1.45 -5.61 23.07
N TRP A 46 1.77 -4.40 23.52
CA TRP A 46 2.64 -3.44 22.79
C TRP A 46 4.02 -3.98 22.41
N TYR A 47 4.54 -4.99 23.12
CA TYR A 47 5.82 -5.64 22.78
C TYR A 47 5.78 -6.35 21.41
N LEU A 48 4.59 -6.66 20.87
CA LEU A 48 4.41 -7.21 19.53
C LEU A 48 4.44 -6.14 18.43
N PHE A 49 4.26 -4.87 18.77
CA PHE A 49 4.13 -3.79 17.79
C PHE A 49 5.36 -3.63 16.86
N PRO A 50 6.61 -3.66 17.36
CA PRO A 50 7.78 -3.65 16.48
C PRO A 50 7.80 -4.85 15.51
N ILE A 51 7.38 -6.04 15.97
CA ILE A 51 7.33 -7.26 15.15
C ILE A 51 6.34 -7.07 13.99
N ILE A 52 5.16 -6.49 14.27
CA ILE A 52 4.13 -6.21 13.26
C ILE A 52 4.67 -5.23 12.20
N ILE A 53 5.35 -4.15 12.62
CA ILE A 53 5.95 -3.18 11.69
C ILE A 53 7.03 -3.85 10.82
N PHE A 54 7.96 -4.59 11.41
CA PHE A 54 9.03 -5.23 10.63
C PHE A 54 8.48 -6.30 9.69
N ALA A 55 7.53 -7.12 10.16
CA ALA A 55 6.87 -8.11 9.31
C ALA A 55 6.15 -7.44 8.13
N SER A 56 5.37 -6.38 8.36
CA SER A 56 4.63 -5.69 7.30
C SER A 56 5.55 -5.04 6.26
N LEU A 57 6.64 -4.39 6.70
CA LEU A 57 7.64 -3.78 5.82
C LEU A 57 8.40 -4.84 5.02
N LEU A 58 8.71 -6.00 5.60
CA LEU A 58 9.36 -7.11 4.90
C LEU A 58 8.44 -7.73 3.85
N LEU A 59 7.17 -7.99 4.18
CA LEU A 59 6.20 -8.52 3.22
C LEU A 59 5.99 -7.53 2.06
N HIS A 60 5.84 -6.23 2.34
CA HIS A 60 5.73 -5.21 1.31
C HIS A 60 7.01 -5.10 0.47
N SER A 61 8.19 -5.09 1.10
CA SER A 61 9.48 -5.13 0.38
C SER A 61 9.56 -6.34 -0.54
N GLY A 62 9.12 -7.51 -0.06
CA GLY A 62 8.99 -8.73 -0.84
C GLY A 62 8.13 -8.54 -2.09
N THR A 63 6.92 -8.01 -1.91
CA THR A 63 5.98 -7.69 -3.01
C THR A 63 6.60 -6.76 -4.05
N ASN A 64 7.31 -5.72 -3.61
CA ASN A 64 7.96 -4.77 -4.52
C ASN A 64 9.09 -5.43 -5.34
N LEU A 65 9.93 -6.24 -4.70
CA LEU A 65 11.04 -6.93 -5.36
C LEU A 65 10.55 -8.02 -6.33
N ILE A 66 9.51 -8.77 -5.95
CA ILE A 66 8.87 -9.75 -6.85
C ILE A 66 8.24 -9.03 -8.05
N SER A 67 7.59 -7.88 -7.82
CA SER A 67 6.98 -7.09 -8.89
C SER A 67 8.00 -6.53 -9.87
N GLU A 68 9.14 -6.02 -9.42
CA GLU A 68 10.25 -5.61 -10.31
C GLU A 68 10.65 -6.74 -11.28
N TYR A 69 10.76 -7.98 -10.79
CA TYR A 69 11.13 -9.11 -11.64
C TYR A 69 10.04 -9.44 -12.68
N TYR A 70 8.78 -9.55 -12.25
CA TYR A 70 7.69 -9.98 -13.13
C TYR A 70 7.23 -8.87 -14.08
N ASP A 71 7.28 -7.60 -13.67
CA ASP A 71 6.99 -6.46 -14.53
C ASP A 71 8.05 -6.33 -15.64
N LEU A 72 9.33 -6.63 -15.35
CA LEU A 72 10.37 -6.78 -16.37
C LEU A 72 10.09 -7.98 -17.29
N GLU A 73 9.81 -9.17 -16.73
CA GLU A 73 9.53 -10.40 -17.50
C GLU A 73 8.35 -10.20 -18.46
N LYS A 74 7.33 -9.43 -18.06
CA LYS A 74 6.12 -9.12 -18.84
C LYS A 74 6.30 -7.98 -19.83
N GLY A 75 7.40 -7.22 -19.78
CA GLY A 75 7.62 -6.05 -20.62
C GLY A 75 6.77 -4.83 -20.23
N VAL A 76 6.25 -4.83 -18.99
CA VAL A 76 5.58 -3.66 -18.37
C VAL A 76 6.65 -2.62 -18.04
N ASP A 77 7.73 -3.05 -17.38
CA ASP A 77 8.86 -2.18 -17.05
C ASP A 77 9.90 -2.19 -18.17
N ARG A 78 10.19 -1.00 -18.70
CA ARG A 78 11.10 -0.77 -19.82
C ARG A 78 11.88 0.53 -19.61
N LYS A 79 12.82 0.83 -20.51
CA LYS A 79 13.64 2.05 -20.41
C LYS A 79 12.83 3.34 -20.56
N ASP A 80 11.75 3.30 -21.34
CA ASP A 80 10.84 4.41 -21.63
C ASP A 80 9.66 4.52 -20.64
N THR A 81 9.50 3.58 -19.70
CA THR A 81 8.43 3.63 -18.70
C THR A 81 8.87 4.33 -17.41
N PHE A 82 7.87 4.80 -16.65
CA PHE A 82 8.02 5.51 -15.39
C PHE A 82 7.69 4.61 -14.19
N GLY A 83 8.02 5.04 -12.97
CA GLY A 83 7.58 4.37 -11.73
C GLY A 83 8.30 3.08 -11.34
N SER A 84 9.05 2.43 -12.23
CA SER A 84 9.97 1.36 -11.86
C SER A 84 11.12 1.89 -11.00
N SER A 85 11.79 1.00 -10.26
CA SER A 85 12.92 1.43 -9.45
C SER A 85 14.15 1.77 -10.30
N ARG A 86 14.11 1.48 -11.60
CA ARG A 86 15.22 1.55 -12.56
C ARG A 86 16.31 0.50 -12.37
N VAL A 87 16.32 -0.27 -11.28
CA VAL A 87 17.39 -1.23 -10.96
C VAL A 87 17.51 -2.33 -12.00
N LEU A 88 16.40 -2.97 -12.38
CA LEU A 88 16.44 -4.05 -13.38
C LEU A 88 16.44 -3.56 -14.83
N VAL A 89 15.70 -2.50 -15.16
CA VAL A 89 15.63 -1.96 -16.54
C VAL A 89 16.94 -1.27 -16.99
N GLU A 90 17.82 -0.94 -16.05
CA GLU A 90 19.18 -0.42 -16.30
C GLU A 90 20.27 -1.47 -16.05
N ASP A 91 19.91 -2.75 -15.91
CA ASP A 91 20.83 -3.87 -15.73
C ASP A 91 21.79 -3.73 -14.53
N LEU A 92 21.40 -2.98 -13.49
CA LEU A 92 22.24 -2.71 -12.32
C LEU A 92 22.38 -3.93 -11.38
N LEU A 93 21.41 -4.84 -11.42
CA LEU A 93 21.44 -6.13 -10.73
C LEU A 93 20.88 -7.25 -11.61
N PRO A 94 21.34 -8.50 -11.46
CA PRO A 94 20.73 -9.64 -12.14
C PRO A 94 19.27 -9.84 -11.65
N PRO A 95 18.26 -10.02 -12.54
CA PRO A 95 16.86 -10.17 -12.15
C PRO A 95 16.60 -11.25 -11.09
N LYS A 96 17.26 -12.41 -11.20
CA LYS A 96 17.15 -13.51 -10.22
C LYS A 96 17.62 -13.11 -8.81
N THR A 97 18.54 -12.15 -8.71
CA THR A 97 19.02 -11.64 -7.42
C THR A 97 17.93 -10.84 -6.71
N VAL A 98 17.22 -9.99 -7.44
CA VAL A 98 16.10 -9.18 -6.92
C VAL A 98 14.94 -10.10 -6.54
N LEU A 99 14.59 -11.06 -7.40
CA LEU A 99 13.55 -12.06 -7.10
C LEU A 99 13.86 -12.88 -5.84
N LYS A 100 15.11 -13.37 -5.69
CA LYS A 100 15.54 -14.10 -4.50
C LYS A 100 15.46 -13.24 -3.24
N ALA A 101 15.86 -11.97 -3.33
CA ALA A 101 15.71 -11.03 -2.22
C ALA A 101 14.23 -10.86 -1.83
N GLY A 102 13.32 -10.81 -2.81
CA GLY A 102 11.88 -10.79 -2.56
C GLY A 102 11.39 -11.99 -1.75
N TYR A 103 11.72 -13.21 -2.16
CA TYR A 103 11.35 -14.42 -1.41
C TYR A 103 11.99 -14.51 -0.03
N VAL A 104 13.23 -14.05 0.13
CA VAL A 104 13.89 -13.97 1.44
C VAL A 104 13.15 -12.99 2.36
N SER A 105 12.72 -11.83 1.87
CA SER A 105 11.91 -10.88 2.64
C SER A 105 10.58 -11.51 3.09
N PHE A 106 9.90 -12.26 2.21
CA PHE A 106 8.70 -13.02 2.58
C PHE A 106 8.96 -14.07 3.66
N LEU A 107 10.06 -14.82 3.54
CA LEU A 107 10.44 -15.84 4.52
C LEU A 107 10.71 -15.23 5.90
N ILE A 108 11.46 -14.14 5.97
CA ILE A 108 11.74 -13.46 7.24
C ILE A 108 10.45 -12.87 7.82
N GLY A 109 9.62 -12.22 6.98
CA GLY A 109 8.31 -11.71 7.41
C GLY A 109 7.38 -12.81 7.93
N PHE A 110 7.38 -13.98 7.29
CA PHE A 110 6.63 -15.15 7.75
C PHE A 110 7.13 -15.66 9.11
N ILE A 111 8.45 -15.77 9.31
CA ILE A 111 9.04 -16.18 10.60
C ILE A 111 8.65 -15.20 11.71
N LEU A 112 8.68 -13.90 11.45
CA LEU A 112 8.18 -12.90 12.41
C LEU A 112 6.68 -13.07 12.68
N GLY A 113 5.89 -13.34 11.63
CA GLY A 113 4.47 -13.67 11.76
C GLY A 113 4.20 -14.90 12.63
N LEU A 114 5.07 -15.92 12.61
CA LEU A 114 4.92 -17.09 13.48
C LEU A 114 5.03 -16.76 14.98
N VAL A 115 5.75 -15.69 15.35
CA VAL A 115 5.75 -15.19 16.74
C VAL A 115 4.36 -14.70 17.11
N LEU A 116 3.68 -13.97 16.22
CA LEU A 116 2.31 -13.50 16.45
C LEU A 116 1.30 -14.66 16.50
N VAL A 117 1.50 -15.69 15.66
CA VAL A 117 0.71 -16.94 15.68
C VAL A 117 0.88 -17.68 17.01
N TYR A 118 2.10 -17.71 17.56
CA TYR A 118 2.34 -18.36 18.84
C TYR A 118 1.56 -17.68 19.98
N VAL A 119 1.40 -16.35 19.93
CA VAL A 119 0.67 -15.60 20.98
C VAL A 119 -0.84 -15.66 20.78
N HIS A 120 -1.35 -15.45 19.57
CA HIS A 120 -2.80 -15.28 19.30
C HIS A 120 -3.43 -16.34 18.39
N GLY A 121 -2.68 -17.40 18.07
CA GLY A 121 -3.19 -18.61 17.42
C GLY A 121 -3.38 -18.50 15.91
N LEU A 122 -4.12 -19.49 15.37
CA LEU A 122 -4.33 -19.70 13.94
C LEU A 122 -4.99 -18.54 13.17
N PRO A 123 -5.86 -17.69 13.75
CA PRO A 123 -6.42 -16.55 13.00
C PRO A 123 -5.33 -15.64 12.38
N ILE A 124 -4.25 -15.38 13.12
CA ILE A 124 -3.10 -14.62 12.60
C ILE A 124 -2.41 -15.36 11.44
N LEU A 125 -2.31 -16.69 11.53
CA LEU A 125 -1.71 -17.49 10.46
C LEU A 125 -2.50 -17.33 9.17
N TYR A 126 -3.83 -17.38 9.22
CA TYR A 126 -4.66 -17.18 8.04
C TYR A 126 -4.52 -15.77 7.47
N LEU A 127 -4.58 -14.72 8.29
CA LEU A 127 -4.35 -13.35 7.85
C LEU A 127 -2.98 -13.20 7.17
N GLY A 128 -1.93 -13.76 7.77
CA GLY A 128 -0.58 -13.77 7.23
C GLY A 128 -0.48 -14.52 5.90
N LEU A 129 -1.08 -15.71 5.79
CA LEU A 129 -1.10 -16.50 4.55
C LEU A 129 -1.85 -15.79 3.42
N PHE A 130 -2.98 -15.14 3.71
CA PHE A 130 -3.69 -14.31 2.71
C PHE A 130 -2.85 -13.11 2.28
N GLY A 131 -2.17 -12.43 3.20
CA GLY A 131 -1.27 -11.32 2.88
C GLY A 131 -0.07 -11.77 2.04
N ILE A 132 0.54 -12.91 2.36
CA ILE A 132 1.65 -13.50 1.60
C ILE A 132 1.19 -13.91 0.20
N ALA A 133 0.07 -14.63 0.09
CA ALA A 133 -0.49 -15.02 -1.20
C ALA A 133 -0.84 -13.78 -2.04
N GLY A 134 -1.43 -12.76 -1.43
CA GLY A 134 -1.72 -11.47 -2.07
C GLY A 134 -0.45 -10.80 -2.60
N GLY A 135 0.58 -10.67 -1.78
CA GLY A 135 1.85 -10.04 -2.18
C GLY A 135 2.59 -10.82 -3.29
N ILE A 136 2.64 -12.15 -3.20
CA ILE A 136 3.32 -12.98 -4.21
C ILE A 136 2.52 -13.00 -5.52
N PHE A 137 1.21 -13.25 -5.46
CA PHE A 137 0.37 -13.40 -6.65
C PHE A 137 -0.10 -12.07 -7.26
N TYR A 138 0.27 -10.93 -6.67
CA TYR A 138 0.05 -9.60 -7.24
C TYR A 138 0.59 -9.53 -8.67
N THR A 139 1.86 -9.91 -8.85
CA THR A 139 2.55 -9.98 -10.16
C THR A 139 3.07 -11.40 -10.44
N GLY A 140 3.30 -12.20 -9.41
CA GLY A 140 3.86 -13.54 -9.55
C GLY A 140 2.91 -14.59 -10.09
N LYS A 141 3.50 -15.62 -10.69
CA LYS A 141 2.80 -16.80 -11.23
C LYS A 141 2.18 -17.63 -10.08
N PRO A 142 1.04 -18.32 -10.31
CA PRO A 142 0.37 -18.49 -11.60
C PRO A 142 -0.67 -17.41 -11.94
N ILE A 143 -1.02 -16.52 -11.01
CA ILE A 143 -2.16 -15.61 -11.17
C ILE A 143 -1.74 -14.26 -11.76
N GLY A 144 -0.82 -13.54 -11.12
CA GLY A 144 -0.45 -12.17 -11.50
C GLY A 144 -1.67 -11.25 -11.58
N TYR A 145 -2.42 -11.12 -10.49
CA TYR A 145 -3.77 -10.52 -10.51
C TYR A 145 -3.77 -9.03 -10.87
N LYS A 146 -2.63 -8.32 -10.74
CA LYS A 146 -2.39 -6.99 -11.31
C LYS A 146 -2.73 -6.97 -12.81
N TYR A 147 -2.38 -8.04 -13.52
CA TYR A 147 -2.46 -8.12 -14.98
C TYR A 147 -3.85 -8.50 -15.53
N VAL A 148 -4.82 -8.77 -14.64
CA VAL A 148 -6.19 -9.17 -14.98
C VAL A 148 -7.23 -8.29 -14.28
N ALA A 149 -6.88 -7.03 -14.02
CA ALA A 149 -7.74 -5.97 -13.48
C ALA A 149 -8.34 -6.21 -12.09
N LEU A 150 -7.72 -7.10 -11.31
CA LEU A 150 -8.07 -7.34 -9.91
C LEU A 150 -7.17 -6.55 -8.94
N GLY A 151 -6.21 -5.78 -9.45
CA GLY A 151 -5.25 -5.00 -8.66
C GLY A 151 -5.93 -4.10 -7.64
N ASP A 152 -6.78 -3.17 -8.10
CA ASP A 152 -7.40 -2.13 -7.27
C ASP A 152 -8.23 -2.72 -6.12
N ILE A 153 -9.12 -3.70 -6.40
CA ILE A 153 -9.95 -4.32 -5.36
C ILE A 153 -9.14 -5.16 -4.36
N LEU A 154 -8.13 -5.91 -4.83
CA LEU A 154 -7.33 -6.73 -3.92
C LEU A 154 -6.34 -5.88 -3.12
N VAL A 155 -5.78 -4.82 -3.69
CA VAL A 155 -4.95 -3.87 -2.93
C VAL A 155 -5.78 -3.13 -1.89
N PHE A 156 -7.01 -2.74 -2.20
CA PHE A 156 -7.96 -2.21 -1.21
C PHE A 156 -8.08 -3.15 -0.01
N LEU A 157 -8.43 -4.42 -0.26
CA LEU A 157 -8.70 -5.42 0.77
C LEU A 157 -7.46 -5.82 1.57
N LEU A 158 -6.35 -6.04 0.87
CA LEU A 158 -5.11 -6.57 1.45
C LEU A 158 -4.32 -5.50 2.19
N MET A 159 -4.26 -4.27 1.69
CA MET A 159 -3.46 -3.20 2.31
C MET A 159 -4.28 -2.26 3.18
N GLY A 160 -5.61 -2.23 3.02
CA GLY A 160 -6.54 -1.55 3.93
C GLY A 160 -7.00 -2.49 5.05
N PRO A 161 -8.21 -3.10 4.95
CA PRO A 161 -8.79 -3.91 6.01
C PRO A 161 -7.87 -5.00 6.58
N LEU A 162 -7.25 -5.83 5.74
CA LEU A 162 -6.44 -6.95 6.23
C LEU A 162 -5.26 -6.47 7.11
N MET A 163 -4.58 -5.39 6.73
CA MET A 163 -3.45 -4.87 7.52
C MET A 163 -3.90 -4.14 8.79
N VAL A 164 -4.98 -3.35 8.73
CA VAL A 164 -5.52 -2.66 9.92
C VAL A 164 -6.05 -3.67 10.93
N VAL A 165 -6.88 -4.61 10.48
CA VAL A 165 -7.43 -5.71 11.31
C VAL A 165 -6.31 -6.60 11.81
N GLY A 166 -5.34 -6.95 10.96
CA GLY A 166 -4.19 -7.75 11.35
C GLY A 166 -3.35 -7.09 12.43
N SER A 167 -3.12 -5.78 12.34
CA SER A 167 -2.40 -5.03 13.37
C SER A 167 -3.17 -5.00 14.70
N TYR A 168 -4.47 -4.65 14.66
CA TYR A 168 -5.34 -4.65 15.83
C TYR A 168 -5.37 -6.03 16.50
N PHE A 169 -5.70 -7.08 15.74
CA PHE A 169 -5.81 -8.45 16.28
C PHE A 169 -4.48 -8.95 16.82
N SER A 170 -3.35 -8.61 16.17
CA SER A 170 -2.02 -9.02 16.64
C SER A 170 -1.64 -8.37 17.98
N LEU A 171 -2.30 -7.28 18.37
CA LEU A 171 -2.04 -6.59 19.63
C LEU A 171 -3.04 -6.95 20.73
N THR A 172 -4.28 -7.28 20.36
CA THR A 172 -5.40 -7.46 21.29
C THR A 172 -5.88 -8.91 21.41
N GLY A 173 -5.50 -9.78 20.47
CA GLY A 173 -6.05 -11.13 20.33
C GLY A 173 -7.55 -11.17 19.99
N SER A 174 -8.14 -10.02 19.66
CA SER A 174 -9.59 -9.85 19.49
C SER A 174 -9.94 -9.35 18.09
N PHE A 175 -11.09 -9.77 17.58
CA PHE A 175 -11.64 -9.30 16.31
C PHE A 175 -12.86 -8.44 16.56
N ASP A 176 -12.93 -7.29 15.88
CA ASP A 176 -14.07 -6.39 15.92
C ASP A 176 -14.34 -5.80 14.52
N TRP A 177 -15.61 -5.76 14.12
CA TRP A 177 -16.03 -5.24 12.81
C TRP A 177 -15.80 -3.74 12.64
N ASN A 178 -15.80 -2.98 13.74
CA ASN A 178 -15.49 -1.55 13.74
C ASN A 178 -14.07 -1.27 13.26
N VAL A 179 -13.13 -2.20 13.50
CA VAL A 179 -11.76 -2.10 12.99
C VAL A 179 -11.74 -2.17 11.46
N ALA A 180 -12.58 -3.04 10.88
CA ALA A 180 -12.73 -3.12 9.42
C ALA A 180 -13.36 -1.84 8.85
N ILE A 181 -14.30 -1.21 9.56
CA ILE A 181 -14.92 0.06 9.15
C ILE A 181 -13.90 1.20 9.21
N VAL A 182 -13.11 1.31 10.28
CA VAL A 182 -12.05 2.33 10.42
C VAL A 182 -10.92 2.17 9.39
N SER A 183 -10.75 0.97 8.83
CA SER A 183 -9.78 0.74 7.76
C SER A 183 -10.18 1.29 6.39
N LEU A 184 -11.47 1.60 6.16
CA LEU A 184 -12.00 2.04 4.86
C LEU A 184 -11.25 3.25 4.26
N PRO A 185 -11.02 4.36 5.00
CA PRO A 185 -10.27 5.49 4.45
C PRO A 185 -8.83 5.13 4.03
N ILE A 186 -8.19 4.20 4.76
CA ILE A 186 -6.85 3.71 4.46
C ILE A 186 -6.89 2.85 3.19
N GLY A 187 -7.83 1.92 3.08
CA GLY A 187 -8.04 1.11 1.88
C GLY A 187 -8.31 1.97 0.64
N PHE A 188 -9.15 3.00 0.76
CA PHE A 188 -9.43 3.94 -0.32
C PHE A 188 -8.15 4.65 -0.80
N LEU A 189 -7.37 5.22 0.12
CA LEU A 189 -6.18 5.99 -0.24
C LEU A 189 -5.03 5.11 -0.75
N VAL A 190 -4.83 3.90 -0.21
CA VAL A 190 -3.82 2.98 -0.78
C VAL A 190 -4.23 2.55 -2.19
N THR A 191 -5.52 2.30 -2.42
CA THR A 191 -6.02 2.00 -3.77
C THR A 191 -5.84 3.20 -4.70
N ALA A 192 -5.99 4.43 -4.21
CA ALA A 192 -5.73 5.64 -5.00
C ALA A 192 -4.26 5.75 -5.44
N ILE A 193 -3.30 5.25 -4.63
CA ILE A 193 -1.88 5.17 -5.02
C ILE A 193 -1.74 4.27 -6.25
N LEU A 194 -2.34 3.07 -6.19
CA LEU A 194 -2.30 2.13 -7.30
C LEU A 194 -3.06 2.68 -8.52
N ASN A 195 -4.21 3.31 -8.32
CA ASN A 195 -4.98 3.87 -9.39
C ASN A 195 -4.23 5.00 -10.12
N ALA A 196 -3.52 5.87 -9.38
CA ALA A 196 -2.64 6.88 -9.97
C ALA A 196 -1.50 6.27 -10.79
N ASN A 197 -0.91 5.17 -10.31
CA ASN A 197 0.09 4.38 -11.03
C ASN A 197 -0.51 3.82 -12.33
N ASN A 198 -1.68 3.17 -12.25
CA ASN A 198 -2.38 2.59 -13.40
C ASN A 198 -2.83 3.65 -14.42
N ILE A 199 -3.27 4.85 -14.00
CA ILE A 199 -3.65 5.95 -14.91
C ILE A 199 -2.43 6.42 -15.72
N ARG A 200 -1.28 6.59 -15.06
CA ARG A 200 -0.01 6.95 -15.72
C ARG A 200 0.38 5.89 -16.75
N ASP A 201 0.17 4.63 -16.43
CA ASP A 201 0.70 3.51 -17.21
C ASP A 201 -0.28 2.94 -18.25
N ILE A 202 -1.49 3.50 -18.41
CA ILE A 202 -2.51 3.03 -19.38
C ILE A 202 -1.90 2.72 -20.75
N LYS A 203 -1.09 3.63 -21.31
CA LYS A 203 -0.46 3.45 -22.63
C LYS A 203 0.50 2.25 -22.62
N HIS A 204 1.44 2.23 -21.68
CA HIS A 204 2.50 1.23 -21.60
C HIS A 204 1.95 -0.17 -21.24
N ASP A 205 0.95 -0.24 -20.35
CA ASP A 205 0.25 -1.47 -20.00
C ASP A 205 -0.51 -2.05 -21.19
N THR A 206 -1.18 -1.19 -21.97
CA THR A 206 -1.88 -1.60 -23.19
C THR A 206 -0.90 -2.18 -24.21
N GLU A 207 0.25 -1.54 -24.42
CA GLU A 207 1.33 -2.03 -25.29
C GLU A 207 1.89 -3.38 -24.81
N ALA A 208 1.99 -3.58 -23.49
CA ALA A 208 2.41 -4.83 -22.86
C ALA A 208 1.30 -5.90 -22.81
N LYS A 209 0.09 -5.62 -23.36
CA LYS A 209 -1.08 -6.50 -23.32
C LYS A 209 -1.51 -6.88 -21.89
N VAL A 210 -1.23 -6.02 -20.94
CA VAL A 210 -1.64 -6.11 -19.54
C VAL A 210 -2.99 -5.43 -19.37
N LYS A 211 -3.88 -6.03 -18.57
CA LYS A 211 -5.17 -5.44 -18.25
C LYS A 211 -5.16 -4.99 -16.79
N THR A 212 -5.00 -3.71 -16.54
CA THR A 212 -5.31 -3.07 -15.25
C THR A 212 -6.73 -2.52 -15.28
N LEU A 213 -7.31 -2.18 -14.11
CA LEU A 213 -8.65 -1.61 -14.07
C LEU A 213 -8.71 -0.29 -14.88
N ALA A 214 -7.67 0.54 -14.81
CA ALA A 214 -7.57 1.77 -15.61
C ALA A 214 -7.55 1.51 -17.12
N THR A 215 -6.88 0.46 -17.60
CA THR A 215 -6.91 0.10 -19.03
C THR A 215 -8.28 -0.38 -19.51
N ILE A 216 -9.06 -1.03 -18.63
CA ILE A 216 -10.43 -1.50 -18.96
C ILE A 216 -11.42 -0.34 -18.93
N LEU A 217 -11.36 0.50 -17.90
CA LEU A 217 -12.26 1.64 -17.72
C LEU A 217 -11.97 2.78 -18.70
N GLY A 218 -10.71 2.90 -19.14
CA GLY A 218 -10.21 4.05 -19.88
C GLY A 218 -10.00 5.27 -18.97
N ILE A 219 -9.27 6.26 -19.50
CA ILE A 219 -8.76 7.38 -18.71
C ILE A 219 -9.85 8.21 -18.00
N GLY A 220 -11.00 8.41 -18.64
CA GLY A 220 -12.08 9.23 -18.07
C GLY A 220 -12.71 8.60 -16.82
N ALA A 221 -12.98 7.29 -16.86
CA ALA A 221 -13.54 6.56 -15.74
C ALA A 221 -12.48 6.27 -14.66
N ALA A 222 -11.22 6.01 -15.05
CA ALA A 222 -10.12 5.87 -14.10
C ALA A 222 -9.90 7.16 -13.28
N LYS A 223 -9.96 8.35 -13.90
CA LYS A 223 -9.95 9.63 -13.16
C LYS A 223 -11.09 9.75 -12.14
N LYS A 224 -12.30 9.32 -12.51
CA LYS A 224 -13.47 9.34 -11.60
C LYS A 224 -13.26 8.39 -10.43
N GLU A 225 -12.72 7.20 -10.68
CA GLU A 225 -12.34 6.26 -9.63
C GLU A 225 -11.33 6.90 -8.66
N TYR A 226 -10.27 7.53 -9.17
CA TYR A 226 -9.32 8.25 -8.31
C TYR A 226 -10.01 9.28 -7.40
N TYR A 227 -10.97 10.06 -7.92
CA TYR A 227 -11.73 11.02 -7.12
C TYR A 227 -12.61 10.36 -6.06
N ILE A 228 -13.31 9.27 -6.43
CA ILE A 228 -14.15 8.50 -5.50
C ILE A 228 -13.28 7.92 -4.38
N LEU A 229 -12.11 7.38 -4.69
CA LEU A 229 -11.18 6.84 -3.70
C LEU A 229 -10.69 7.96 -2.76
N VAL A 230 -10.15 9.05 -3.30
CA VAL A 230 -9.59 10.13 -2.48
C VAL A 230 -10.64 10.80 -1.61
N PHE A 231 -11.76 11.25 -2.18
CA PHE A 231 -12.80 11.96 -1.43
C PHE A 231 -13.69 11.02 -0.62
N GLY A 232 -13.81 9.76 -1.05
CA GLY A 232 -14.46 8.69 -0.27
C GLY A 232 -13.74 8.42 1.05
N ALA A 233 -12.41 8.56 1.11
CA ALA A 233 -11.67 8.48 2.35
C ALA A 233 -12.09 9.56 3.35
N TYR A 234 -12.15 10.83 2.93
CA TYR A 234 -12.63 11.92 3.80
C TYR A 234 -14.10 11.74 4.21
N LEU A 235 -14.94 11.39 3.25
CA LEU A 235 -16.36 11.15 3.50
C LEU A 235 -16.54 10.02 4.53
N SER A 236 -15.78 8.93 4.42
CA SER A 236 -15.85 7.82 5.37
C SER A 236 -15.52 8.26 6.80
N VAL A 237 -14.50 9.11 7.01
CA VAL A 237 -14.19 9.65 8.34
C VAL A 237 -15.33 10.54 8.85
N VAL A 238 -15.85 11.43 8.01
CA VAL A 238 -17.00 12.29 8.39
C VAL A 238 -18.19 11.43 8.81
N LEU A 239 -18.53 10.39 8.04
CA LEU A 239 -19.63 9.48 8.39
C LEU A 239 -19.35 8.75 9.70
N MET A 240 -18.14 8.24 9.92
CA MET A 240 -17.78 7.57 11.18
C MET A 240 -17.90 8.50 12.39
N VAL A 241 -17.58 9.79 12.25
CA VAL A 241 -17.81 10.79 13.30
C VAL A 241 -19.29 11.04 13.52
N LEU A 242 -20.07 11.23 12.46
CA LEU A 242 -21.51 11.47 12.55
C LEU A 242 -22.28 10.30 13.17
N PHE A 243 -21.85 9.07 12.93
CA PHE A 243 -22.43 7.86 13.53
C PHE A 243 -21.83 7.47 14.89
N GLY A 244 -20.91 8.27 15.42
CA GLY A 244 -20.34 8.08 16.77
C GLY A 244 -19.33 6.93 16.89
N LEU A 245 -18.79 6.43 15.77
CA LEU A 245 -17.71 5.44 15.79
C LEU A 245 -16.34 6.07 16.07
N LEU A 246 -16.14 7.30 15.60
CA LEU A 246 -14.94 8.10 15.87
C LEU A 246 -15.36 9.41 16.55
N GLU A 247 -14.51 9.95 17.40
CA GLU A 247 -14.74 11.27 17.99
C GLU A 247 -14.40 12.40 17.01
N TYR A 248 -14.79 13.63 17.37
CA TYR A 248 -14.57 14.82 16.56
C TYR A 248 -13.08 15.09 16.26
N TRP A 249 -12.14 14.58 17.07
CA TRP A 249 -10.70 14.66 16.80
C TRP A 249 -10.33 14.04 15.45
N ALA A 250 -11.07 13.03 14.97
CA ALA A 250 -10.83 12.41 13.67
C ALA A 250 -10.97 13.40 12.49
N LEU A 251 -11.70 14.51 12.66
CA LEU A 251 -11.83 15.55 11.63
C LEU A 251 -10.51 16.31 11.36
N ILE A 252 -9.47 16.14 12.19
CA ILE A 252 -8.13 16.67 11.94
C ILE A 252 -7.57 16.16 10.60
N VAL A 253 -8.03 15.02 10.07
CA VAL A 253 -7.63 14.55 8.73
C VAL A 253 -7.90 15.58 7.62
N ILE A 254 -8.86 16.48 7.80
CA ILE A 254 -9.19 17.58 6.86
C ILE A 254 -8.00 18.51 6.63
N ILE A 255 -7.03 18.59 7.54
CA ILE A 255 -5.78 19.34 7.34
C ILE A 255 -5.03 18.88 6.07
N SER A 256 -5.16 17.60 5.68
CA SER A 256 -4.56 17.06 4.45
C SER A 256 -5.36 17.36 3.17
N LEU A 257 -6.59 17.89 3.28
CA LEU A 257 -7.50 18.13 2.15
C LEU A 257 -6.92 19.05 1.05
N PRO A 258 -6.15 20.11 1.35
CA PRO A 258 -5.50 20.92 0.31
C PRO A 258 -4.57 20.09 -0.59
N VAL A 259 -3.87 19.10 -0.03
CA VAL A 259 -3.01 18.17 -0.79
C VAL A 259 -3.88 17.24 -1.65
N ALA A 260 -4.99 16.73 -1.11
CA ALA A 260 -5.95 15.93 -1.89
C ALA A 260 -6.53 16.70 -3.08
N ILE A 261 -6.93 17.96 -2.89
CA ILE A 261 -7.44 18.83 -3.96
C ILE A 261 -6.37 19.08 -5.01
N LYS A 262 -5.13 19.35 -4.60
CA LYS A 262 -4.00 19.52 -5.54
C LYS A 262 -3.77 18.26 -6.36
N ASN A 263 -3.72 17.10 -5.72
CA ASN A 263 -3.55 15.81 -6.38
C ASN A 263 -4.71 15.52 -7.35
N ALA A 264 -5.95 15.85 -6.99
CA ALA A 264 -7.11 15.68 -7.86
C ALA A 264 -7.05 16.59 -9.11
N LYS A 265 -6.56 17.83 -8.94
CA LYS A 265 -6.29 18.76 -10.06
C LYS A 265 -5.19 18.22 -10.97
N ASP A 266 -4.08 17.71 -10.42
CA ASP A 266 -3.00 17.12 -11.21
C ASP A 266 -3.51 15.91 -12.02
N ILE A 267 -4.29 15.00 -11.41
CA ILE A 267 -4.94 13.87 -12.10
C ILE A 267 -5.90 14.33 -13.20
N SER A 268 -6.57 15.47 -13.04
CA SER A 268 -7.48 15.98 -14.07
C SER A 268 -6.77 16.27 -15.40
N LEU A 269 -5.48 16.59 -15.35
CA LEU A 269 -4.63 16.87 -16.50
C LEU A 269 -4.10 15.61 -17.18
N ALA A 270 -4.29 14.41 -16.60
CA ALA A 270 -3.74 13.18 -17.16
C ALA A 270 -4.24 12.91 -18.59
N GLN A 271 -3.34 12.48 -19.47
CA GLN A 271 -3.64 12.11 -20.85
C GLN A 271 -2.92 10.82 -21.21
N VAL A 272 -3.59 9.93 -21.95
CA VAL A 272 -3.00 8.62 -22.34
C VAL A 272 -1.69 8.80 -23.11
N ASN A 273 -1.64 9.81 -23.99
CA ASN A 273 -0.49 10.04 -24.87
C ASN A 273 0.62 10.91 -24.25
N ASN A 274 0.41 11.42 -23.04
CA ASN A 274 1.37 12.29 -22.33
C ASN A 274 1.44 11.86 -20.84
N PRO A 275 1.92 10.63 -20.55
CA PRO A 275 2.02 10.10 -19.19
C PRO A 275 3.01 10.88 -18.31
N GLU A 276 3.97 11.61 -18.91
CA GLU A 276 4.97 12.41 -18.21
C GLU A 276 4.35 13.54 -17.38
N THR A 277 3.17 14.05 -17.76
CA THR A 277 2.41 15.05 -16.97
C THR A 277 2.10 14.59 -15.54
N ILE A 278 1.96 13.29 -15.33
CA ILE A 278 1.62 12.68 -14.04
C ILE A 278 2.64 11.61 -13.61
N ALA A 279 3.89 11.72 -14.06
CA ALA A 279 4.93 10.71 -13.85
C ALA A 279 5.10 10.25 -12.39
N ILE A 280 4.95 11.20 -11.45
CA ILE A 280 5.17 11.00 -10.00
C ILE A 280 3.87 10.97 -9.19
N MET A 281 2.73 10.74 -9.83
CA MET A 281 1.43 10.91 -9.18
C MET A 281 1.19 9.86 -8.09
N ASP A 282 1.65 8.64 -8.28
CA ASP A 282 1.69 7.59 -7.24
C ASP A 282 2.49 8.03 -6.00
N ILE A 283 3.64 8.69 -6.19
CA ILE A 283 4.43 9.25 -5.08
C ILE A 283 3.64 10.36 -4.35
N LYS A 284 3.02 11.29 -5.09
CA LYS A 284 2.19 12.37 -4.50
C LYS A 284 0.98 11.81 -3.75
N THR A 285 0.35 10.76 -4.26
CA THR A 285 -0.77 10.10 -3.58
C THR A 285 -0.30 9.30 -2.37
N ALA A 286 0.90 8.69 -2.41
CA ALA A 286 1.49 8.03 -1.26
C ALA A 286 1.84 9.02 -0.13
N GLN A 287 2.24 10.25 -0.47
CA GLN A 287 2.42 11.35 0.48
C GLN A 287 1.10 11.78 1.12
N LEU A 288 0.03 11.92 0.32
CA LEU A 288 -1.31 12.20 0.83
C LEU A 288 -1.76 11.10 1.79
N HIS A 289 -1.61 9.84 1.40
CA HIS A 289 -1.93 8.68 2.24
C HIS A 289 -1.16 8.71 3.57
N MET A 290 0.13 9.04 3.54
CA MET A 290 0.95 9.20 4.74
C MET A 290 0.44 10.33 5.64
N GLN A 291 0.20 11.52 5.08
CA GLN A 291 -0.28 12.68 5.85
C GLN A 291 -1.66 12.41 6.47
N PHE A 292 -2.61 11.94 5.67
CA PHE A 292 -3.95 11.56 6.14
C PHE A 292 -3.86 10.50 7.24
N GLY A 293 -3.09 9.43 6.99
CA GLY A 293 -2.93 8.31 7.90
C GLY A 293 -2.31 8.67 9.24
N LEU A 294 -1.28 9.53 9.23
CA LEU A 294 -0.68 10.05 10.46
C LEU A 294 -1.65 10.96 11.22
N LEU A 295 -2.41 11.81 10.54
CA LEU A 295 -3.42 12.65 11.18
C LEU A 295 -4.50 11.78 11.84
N LEU A 296 -4.96 10.72 11.17
CA LEU A 296 -5.92 9.76 11.75
C LEU A 296 -5.32 8.98 12.93
N THR A 297 -4.05 8.58 12.83
CA THR A 297 -3.32 7.92 13.92
C THR A 297 -3.23 8.84 15.14
N ILE A 298 -2.88 10.13 14.94
CA ILE A 298 -2.83 11.14 15.99
C ILE A 298 -4.21 11.39 16.57
N SER A 299 -5.27 11.46 15.76
CA SER A 299 -6.61 11.69 16.29
C SER A 299 -7.09 10.55 17.16
N LEU A 300 -6.79 9.29 16.81
CA LEU A 300 -7.12 8.13 17.63
C LEU A 300 -6.36 8.15 18.96
N LEU A 301 -5.09 8.56 18.95
CA LEU A 301 -4.33 8.77 20.17
C LEU A 301 -4.94 9.87 21.05
N LEU A 302 -5.33 11.01 20.47
CA LEU A 302 -5.98 12.10 21.22
C LEU A 302 -7.28 11.64 21.86
N SER A 303 -8.12 10.93 21.12
CA SER A 303 -9.37 10.35 21.63
C SER A 303 -9.18 9.29 22.71
N ALA A 304 -8.02 8.63 22.76
CA ALA A 304 -7.74 7.66 23.81
C ALA A 304 -7.30 8.31 25.14
N ILE A 305 -6.86 9.58 25.12
CA ILE A 305 -6.22 10.22 26.29
C ILE A 305 -6.90 11.50 26.78
N LEU A 306 -7.85 12.06 26.03
CA LEU A 306 -8.59 13.30 26.34
C LEU A 306 -10.07 12.99 26.53
#